data_AF-A0A350YC83-F1
#
_entry.id   AF-A0A350YC83-F1
#
_cell.length_a   1.000
_cell.length_b   1.000
_cell.length_c   1.000
_cell.angle_alpha   90.00
_cell.angle_beta   90.00
_cell.angle_gamma   90.00
#
_symmetry.space_group_name_H-M   'P 1'
#
loop_
_entity.id
_entity.type
_entity.pdbx_description
1 polymer ?
#
loop_
_entity_poly.entity_id
_entity_poly.type
_entity_poly.pdbx_seq_one_letter_code
_entity_poly.pdbx_strand_id
1 'polypeptide(L)'
;MLPSSSDSEQSDISAQPTPSSAQAVELSGLDTEQMFRLIDSILPFEACLYYQFLPLALEGKYLKLGMVDPNDSSALGYVRHILAYLNCALKKEQISTDTHQSILSSYLNHIHSTSSPRKQKSKKKDNLPRSEQPTLILEDDTLPDGDQAQSSDLPNPSTPPPVTPVP
;
A
#
# COMPACT_ATOMS: atom_id res chain seq x y z
N MET A 1 24.38 36.84 54.21
CA MET A 1 22.93 36.65 54.40
C MET A 1 22.21 37.26 53.21
N LEU A 2 21.60 36.43 52.37
CA LEU A 2 20.42 36.78 51.54
C LEU A 2 19.18 36.70 52.46
N PRO A 3 18.07 37.43 52.19
CA PRO A 3 17.05 36.91 51.25
C PRO A 3 16.22 37.95 50.44
N SER A 4 15.61 37.44 49.35
CA SER A 4 14.23 37.62 48.81
C SER A 4 13.51 38.98 48.80
N SER A 5 12.61 39.33 47.87
CA SER A 5 12.04 38.75 46.64
C SER A 5 11.05 39.80 46.04
N SER A 6 10.67 39.59 44.76
CA SER A 6 9.41 40.04 44.09
C SER A 6 9.36 41.51 43.59
N ASP A 7 8.80 41.84 42.43
CA ASP A 7 7.78 41.17 41.61
C ASP A 7 7.78 41.65 40.13
N SER A 8 7.46 40.71 39.25
CA SER A 8 6.72 40.77 37.97
C SER A 8 6.75 41.98 37.03
N GLU A 9 7.11 41.71 35.78
CA GLU A 9 6.22 42.01 34.65
C GLU A 9 6.14 40.81 33.69
N GLN A 10 4.97 40.71 33.08
CA GLN A 10 4.27 39.51 32.65
C GLN A 10 4.05 39.58 31.14
N SER A 11 4.25 38.48 30.42
CA SER A 11 3.64 38.20 29.10
C SER A 11 3.89 36.72 28.83
N ASP A 12 2.94 35.82 29.09
CA ASP A 12 1.79 35.54 28.22
C ASP A 12 2.20 35.42 26.75
N ILE A 13 2.55 34.21 26.31
CA ILE A 13 1.70 33.47 25.38
C ILE A 13 2.23 32.05 25.16
N SER A 14 1.34 31.12 25.48
CA SER A 14 1.29 29.72 25.03
C SER A 14 1.61 29.54 23.55
N ALA A 15 2.63 28.74 23.24
CA ALA A 15 2.67 27.93 22.03
C ALA A 15 3.50 26.67 22.27
N GLN A 16 2.86 25.66 22.88
CA GLN A 16 3.26 24.28 22.63
C GLN A 16 3.21 24.04 21.11
N PRO A 17 4.27 23.55 20.46
CA PRO A 17 4.09 22.84 19.21
C PRO A 17 3.44 21.50 19.58
N THR A 18 2.13 21.41 19.41
CA THR A 18 1.40 20.14 19.41
C THR A 18 1.96 19.26 18.29
N PRO A 19 2.50 18.06 18.55
CA PRO A 19 2.72 17.07 17.52
C PRO A 19 1.40 16.29 17.33
N SER A 20 0.42 16.89 16.66
CA SER A 20 -0.79 16.16 16.31
C SER A 20 -1.41 16.67 15.03
N SER A 21 -1.43 15.75 14.06
CA SER A 21 -2.24 15.78 12.85
C SER A 21 -1.86 16.82 11.78
N ALA A 22 -0.85 16.48 10.97
CA ALA A 22 -0.92 16.51 9.51
C ALA A 22 0.48 16.26 8.94
N GLN A 23 0.96 15.01 8.99
CA GLN A 23 1.90 14.57 7.97
C GLN A 23 1.10 14.15 6.74
N ALA A 24 0.39 15.12 6.16
CA ALA A 24 0.17 15.13 4.74
C ALA A 24 1.38 15.88 4.20
N VAL A 25 2.48 15.17 3.97
CA VAL A 25 3.52 15.68 3.09
C VAL A 25 2.80 15.91 1.77
N GLU A 26 2.57 17.18 1.47
CA GLU A 26 1.93 17.67 0.27
C GLU A 26 2.61 17.06 -0.95
N LEU A 27 1.98 16.02 -1.51
CA LEU A 27 2.16 15.60 -2.90
C LEU A 27 1.42 16.60 -3.81
N SER A 28 1.65 17.89 -3.60
CA SER A 28 0.83 19.05 -4.04
C SER A 28 0.81 19.31 -5.56
N GLY A 29 1.14 18.31 -6.37
CA GLY A 29 1.00 18.39 -7.83
C GLY A 29 0.56 17.10 -8.51
N LEU A 30 0.38 16.00 -7.78
CA LEU A 30 -0.05 14.72 -8.34
C LEU A 30 -1.40 14.37 -7.72
N ASP A 31 -2.42 14.16 -8.56
CA ASP A 31 -3.72 13.67 -8.15
C ASP A 31 -3.61 12.23 -7.62
N THR A 32 -3.18 12.10 -6.36
CA THR A 32 -2.94 10.83 -5.67
C THR A 32 -4.18 9.94 -5.69
N GLU A 33 -5.37 10.51 -5.58
CA GLU A 33 -6.63 9.77 -5.66
C GLU A 33 -6.84 9.15 -7.06
N GLN A 34 -6.48 9.85 -8.13
CA GLN A 34 -6.50 9.27 -9.48
C GLN A 34 -5.48 8.15 -9.60
N MET A 35 -4.26 8.34 -9.09
CA MET A 35 -3.24 7.29 -9.10
C MET A 35 -3.71 6.04 -8.36
N PHE A 36 -4.32 6.18 -7.20
CA PHE A 36 -4.85 5.05 -6.43
C PHE A 36 -5.91 4.29 -7.22
N ARG A 37 -6.83 5.00 -7.86
CA ARG A 37 -7.82 4.39 -8.76
C ARG A 37 -7.17 3.70 -9.96
N LEU A 38 -6.08 4.24 -10.51
CA LEU A 38 -5.33 3.61 -11.60
C LEU A 38 -4.59 2.36 -11.13
N ILE A 39 -4.12 2.34 -9.88
CA ILE A 39 -3.53 1.16 -9.25
C ILE A 39 -4.60 0.05 -9.12
N ASP A 40 -5.79 0.40 -8.65
CA ASP A 40 -6.90 -0.56 -8.51
C ASP A 40 -7.46 -1.08 -9.85
N SER A 41 -7.37 -0.29 -10.92
CA SER A 41 -8.09 -0.58 -12.18
C SER A 41 -7.22 -1.01 -13.36
N ILE A 42 -5.97 -0.54 -13.46
CA ILE A 42 -5.11 -0.78 -14.63
C ILE A 42 -3.82 -1.47 -14.22
N LEU A 43 -3.13 -0.95 -13.21
CA LEU A 43 -1.80 -1.39 -12.83
C LEU A 43 -1.78 -1.84 -11.37
N PRO A 44 -2.00 -3.14 -11.10
CA PRO A 44 -2.20 -3.64 -9.75
C PRO A 44 -1.03 -3.28 -8.84
N PHE A 45 -1.33 -3.14 -7.54
CA PHE A 45 -0.37 -2.73 -6.53
C PHE A 45 0.90 -3.62 -6.54
N GLU A 46 0.72 -4.92 -6.71
CA GLU A 46 1.80 -5.91 -6.76
C GLU A 46 2.77 -5.63 -7.91
N ALA A 47 2.24 -5.24 -9.08
CA ALA A 47 3.06 -4.91 -10.24
C ALA A 47 3.82 -3.59 -10.02
N CYS A 48 3.16 -2.60 -9.41
CA CYS A 48 3.80 -1.34 -9.05
C CYS A 48 4.97 -1.53 -8.07
N LEU A 49 4.85 -2.51 -7.17
CA LEU A 49 5.87 -2.86 -6.19
C LEU A 49 7.01 -3.68 -6.80
N TYR A 50 6.69 -4.70 -7.61
CA TYR A 50 7.69 -5.59 -8.22
C TYR A 50 8.55 -4.90 -9.27
N TYR A 51 7.92 -4.16 -10.19
CA TYR A 51 8.61 -3.50 -11.30
C TYR A 51 9.01 -2.06 -11.00
N GLN A 52 8.73 -1.56 -9.78
CA GLN A 52 9.08 -0.21 -9.33
C GLN A 52 8.60 0.90 -10.29
N PHE A 53 7.35 0.78 -10.75
CA PHE A 53 6.67 1.82 -11.52
C PHE A 53 5.38 2.26 -10.82
N LEU A 54 4.83 3.39 -11.24
CA LEU A 54 3.56 3.92 -10.77
C LEU A 54 2.76 4.55 -11.92
N PRO A 55 1.44 4.32 -11.99
CA PRO A 55 0.57 5.16 -12.80
C PRO A 55 0.56 6.57 -12.21
N LEU A 56 0.86 7.59 -13.01
CA LEU A 56 0.80 9.00 -12.60
C LEU A 56 -0.53 9.63 -12.99
N ALA A 57 -0.94 9.44 -14.26
CA ALA A 57 -2.19 9.97 -14.79
C ALA A 57 -2.59 9.24 -16.07
N LEU A 58 -3.87 9.30 -16.41
CA LEU A 58 -4.40 8.85 -17.70
C LEU A 58 -4.96 10.06 -18.45
N GLU A 59 -4.25 10.51 -19.48
CA GLU A 59 -4.60 11.68 -20.30
C GLU A 59 -5.16 11.21 -21.64
N GLY A 60 -6.48 11.09 -21.73
CA GLY A 60 -7.16 10.61 -22.94
C GLY A 60 -6.79 9.17 -23.28
N LYS A 61 -5.90 8.99 -24.26
CA LYS A 61 -5.38 7.67 -24.67
C LYS A 61 -3.95 7.41 -24.21
N TYR A 62 -3.38 8.27 -23.38
CA TYR A 62 -1.99 8.15 -22.93
C TYR A 62 -1.94 7.89 -21.43
N LEU A 63 -1.35 6.76 -21.03
CA LEU A 63 -1.01 6.50 -19.63
C LEU A 63 0.37 7.07 -19.35
N LYS A 64 0.42 8.06 -18.44
CA LYS A 64 1.64 8.61 -17.90
C LYS A 64 2.12 7.69 -16.79
N LEU A 65 3.29 7.08 -16.99
CA LEU A 65 3.87 6.08 -16.09
C LEU A 65 5.19 6.61 -15.52
N GLY A 66 5.26 6.69 -14.20
CA GLY A 66 6.49 6.96 -13.48
C GLY A 66 7.27 5.67 -13.29
N MET A 67 8.54 5.63 -13.67
CA MET A 67 9.42 4.48 -13.45
C MET A 67 10.68 4.91 -12.70
N VAL A 68 11.10 4.11 -11.71
CA VAL A 68 12.40 4.34 -11.05
C VAL A 68 13.53 4.14 -12.07
N ASP A 69 13.44 3.06 -12.85
CA ASP A 69 14.36 2.76 -13.95
C ASP A 69 13.65 2.79 -15.32
N PRO A 70 13.81 3.86 -16.13
CA PRO A 70 13.11 4.00 -17.42
C PRO A 70 13.62 3.06 -18.54
N ASN A 71 14.65 2.26 -18.24
CA ASN A 71 15.28 1.29 -19.15
C ASN A 71 14.93 -0.16 -18.81
N ASP A 72 14.12 -0.41 -17.78
CA ASP A 72 13.64 -1.76 -17.48
C ASP A 72 12.69 -2.25 -18.59
N SER A 73 13.20 -3.13 -19.45
CA SER A 73 12.46 -3.72 -20.55
C SER A 73 11.37 -4.68 -20.08
N SER A 74 11.54 -5.31 -18.93
CA SER A 74 10.57 -6.24 -18.36
C SER A 74 9.33 -5.49 -17.88
N ALA A 75 9.55 -4.41 -17.13
CA ALA A 75 8.49 -3.51 -16.69
C ALA A 75 7.74 -2.88 -17.87
N LEU A 76 8.48 -2.37 -18.87
CA LEU A 76 7.87 -1.82 -20.09
C LEU A 76 7.09 -2.87 -20.87
N GLY A 77 7.59 -4.09 -20.96
CA GLY A 77 6.91 -5.21 -21.61
C GLY A 77 5.57 -5.53 -20.93
N TYR A 78 5.59 -5.62 -19.60
CA TYR A 78 4.39 -5.84 -18.79
C TYR A 78 3.34 -4.74 -19.00
N VAL A 79 3.73 -3.48 -18.85
CA VAL A 79 2.79 -2.36 -18.99
C VAL A 79 2.27 -2.24 -20.42
N ARG A 80 3.13 -2.43 -21.44
CA ARG A 80 2.70 -2.42 -22.84
C ARG A 80 1.70 -3.52 -23.15
N HIS A 81 1.86 -4.70 -22.56
CA HIS A 81 0.91 -5.78 -22.74
C HIS A 81 -0.48 -5.38 -22.25
N ILE A 82 -0.57 -4.77 -21.06
CA ILE A 82 -1.83 -4.27 -20.49
C ILE A 82 -2.42 -3.15 -21.37
N LEU A 83 -1.60 -2.17 -21.75
CA LEU A 83 -2.07 -1.02 -22.51
C LEU A 83 -2.51 -1.35 -23.94
N ALA A 84 -1.97 -2.42 -24.52
CA ALA A 84 -2.42 -2.91 -25.83
C ALA A 84 -3.90 -3.32 -25.80
N TYR A 85 -4.37 -3.94 -24.71
CA TYR A 85 -5.79 -4.28 -24.56
C TYR A 85 -6.67 -3.04 -24.34
N LEU A 86 -6.12 -2.01 -23.71
CA LEU A 86 -6.83 -0.76 -23.44
C LEU A 86 -6.81 0.24 -24.61
N ASN A 87 -6.08 -0.07 -25.69
CA ASN A 87 -5.79 0.87 -26.79
C ASN A 87 -5.17 2.20 -26.31
N CYS A 88 -4.36 2.12 -25.26
CA CYS A 88 -3.66 3.25 -24.69
C CYS A 88 -2.18 3.24 -25.12
N ALA A 89 -1.63 4.43 -25.33
CA ALA A 89 -0.21 4.65 -25.51
C ALA A 89 0.47 4.90 -24.15
N LEU A 90 1.75 4.59 -24.07
CA LEU A 90 2.56 4.74 -22.85
C LEU A 90 3.45 5.98 -22.95
N LYS A 91 3.41 6.83 -21.93
CA LYS A 91 4.35 7.95 -21.74
C LYS A 91 5.15 7.72 -20.46
N LYS A 92 6.43 7.37 -20.60
CA LYS A 92 7.33 7.13 -19.47
C LYS A 92 7.90 8.43 -18.92
N GLU A 93 7.97 8.52 -17.60
CA GLU A 93 8.58 9.59 -16.84
C GLU A 93 9.48 8.95 -15.76
N GLN A 94 10.66 9.50 -15.55
CA GLN A 94 11.56 9.00 -14.52
C GLN A 94 11.13 9.57 -13.17
N ILE A 95 11.02 8.71 -12.15
CA ILE A 95 10.72 9.08 -10.77
C ILE A 95 11.85 8.63 -9.84
N SER A 96 12.01 9.31 -8.71
CA SER A 96 12.93 8.83 -7.67
C SER A 96 12.33 7.67 -6.89
N THR A 97 13.19 6.81 -6.33
CA THR A 97 12.80 5.72 -5.45
C THR A 97 12.04 6.22 -4.21
N ASP A 98 12.46 7.36 -3.63
CA ASP A 98 11.76 8.00 -2.52
C ASP A 98 10.32 8.37 -2.87
N THR A 99 10.10 8.93 -4.07
CA THR A 99 8.76 9.28 -4.55
C THR A 99 7.90 8.03 -4.69
N HIS A 100 8.46 6.97 -5.28
CA HIS A 100 7.79 5.68 -5.44
C HIS A 100 7.32 5.10 -4.10
N GLN A 101 8.23 5.01 -3.12
CA GLN A 101 7.92 4.48 -1.79
C GLN A 101 6.91 5.36 -1.04
N SER A 102 7.03 6.68 -1.15
CA SER A 102 6.11 7.63 -0.51
C SER A 102 4.67 7.42 -1.00
N ILE A 103 4.49 7.27 -2.32
CA ILE A 103 3.19 7.04 -2.94
C ILE A 103 2.60 5.69 -2.52
N LEU A 104 3.39 4.60 -2.61
CA LEU A 104 2.89 3.27 -2.22
C LEU A 104 2.54 3.20 -0.73
N SER A 105 3.33 3.85 0.13
CA SER A 105 3.04 3.95 1.56
C SER A 105 1.73 4.72 1.80
N SER A 106 1.52 5.81 1.07
CA SER A 106 0.28 6.59 1.11
C SER A 106 -0.93 5.75 0.65
N TYR A 107 -0.75 4.96 -0.42
CA TYR A 107 -1.78 4.04 -0.92
C TYR A 107 -2.17 2.99 0.13
N LEU A 108 -1.20 2.37 0.80
CA LEU A 108 -1.46 1.40 1.87
C LEU A 108 -2.23 2.03 3.05
N ASN A 109 -1.94 3.28 3.40
CA ASN A 109 -2.71 4.00 4.41
C ASN A 109 -4.15 4.30 3.95
N HIS A 110 -4.34 4.58 2.65
CA HIS A 110 -5.64 4.85 2.06
C HIS A 110 -6.55 3.62 2.06
N ILE A 111 -6.05 2.44 1.69
CA ILE A 111 -6.83 1.19 1.71
C ILE A 111 -7.27 0.81 3.12
N HIS A 112 -6.43 1.04 4.14
CA HIS A 112 -6.79 0.78 5.55
C HIS A 112 -7.85 1.76 6.06
N SER A 113 -7.85 3.00 5.56
CA SER A 113 -8.84 4.02 5.96
C SER A 113 -10.20 3.80 5.29
N THR A 114 -10.22 3.36 4.03
CA THR A 114 -11.44 3.18 3.22
C THR A 114 -12.14 1.84 3.45
N SER A 115 -11.42 0.80 3.87
CA SER A 115 -11.98 -0.52 4.26
C SER A 115 -12.64 -0.53 5.63
N SER A 116 -12.48 0.53 6.44
CA SER A 116 -13.25 0.69 7.67
C SER A 116 -14.70 1.07 7.33
N PRO A 117 -15.72 0.27 7.72
CA PRO A 117 -17.12 0.68 7.54
C PRO A 117 -17.30 1.98 8.32
N ARG A 118 -17.61 3.07 7.60
CA ARG A 118 -17.79 4.42 8.14
C ARG A 118 -18.73 4.36 9.35
N LYS A 119 -18.19 4.31 10.57
CA LYS A 119 -18.91 4.77 11.76
C LYS A 119 -19.05 6.28 11.58
N GLN A 120 -20.18 6.68 11.00
CA GLN A 120 -20.62 8.07 10.97
C GLN A 120 -20.45 8.65 12.38
N LYS A 121 -19.55 9.62 12.52
CA LYS A 121 -19.38 10.39 13.75
C LYS A 121 -20.61 11.27 13.93
N SER A 122 -21.67 10.72 14.52
CA SER A 122 -22.70 11.52 15.18
C SER A 122 -22.08 12.17 16.40
N LYS A 123 -21.69 13.45 16.27
CA LYS A 123 -21.41 14.31 17.42
C LYS A 123 -22.70 14.47 18.22
N LYS A 124 -22.83 13.73 19.32
CA LYS A 124 -23.60 14.21 20.48
C LYS A 124 -22.89 13.75 21.75
N LYS A 125 -22.29 14.73 22.44
CA LYS A 125 -21.85 14.60 23.83
C LYS A 125 -23.08 14.26 24.66
N ASP A 126 -23.04 13.18 25.45
CA ASP A 126 -23.30 13.22 26.89
C ASP A 126 -23.05 11.84 27.56
N ASN A 127 -22.20 11.86 28.59
CA ASN A 127 -22.07 10.98 29.77
C ASN A 127 -21.96 9.42 29.70
N LEU A 128 -20.90 8.93 30.36
CA LEU A 128 -20.56 7.55 30.82
C LEU A 128 -21.59 7.09 31.91
N PRO A 129 -21.84 5.79 32.24
CA PRO A 129 -20.79 4.78 32.38
C PRO A 129 -21.03 3.30 32.01
N ARG A 130 -19.88 2.64 31.81
CA ARG A 130 -19.51 1.25 32.12
C ARG A 130 -20.58 0.41 32.85
N SER A 131 -21.05 -0.66 32.21
CA SER A 131 -21.27 -1.96 32.86
C SER A 131 -21.42 -3.10 31.84
N GLU A 132 -20.71 -4.19 32.14
CA GLU A 132 -21.06 -5.61 31.92
C GLU A 132 -21.00 -6.24 30.51
N GLN A 133 -20.15 -7.27 30.43
CA GLN A 133 -20.02 -8.27 29.37
C GLN A 133 -21.29 -9.13 29.27
N PRO A 134 -21.45 -9.87 28.15
CA PRO A 134 -21.15 -11.29 28.26
C PRO A 134 -20.32 -11.84 27.10
N THR A 135 -19.37 -12.67 27.50
CA THR A 135 -18.67 -13.69 26.73
C THR A 135 -19.69 -14.67 26.12
N LEU A 136 -19.60 -14.92 24.81
CA LEU A 136 -20.08 -16.17 24.23
C LEU A 136 -18.94 -16.76 23.39
N ILE A 137 -18.20 -17.65 24.07
CA ILE A 137 -17.32 -18.65 23.48
C ILE A 137 -18.26 -19.68 22.84
N LEU A 138 -18.10 -19.93 21.55
CA LEU A 138 -18.62 -21.15 20.93
C LEU A 138 -17.42 -22.04 20.62
N GLU A 139 -17.11 -22.89 21.60
CA GLU A 139 -16.40 -24.15 21.38
C GLU A 139 -17.39 -25.10 20.70
N ASP A 140 -17.06 -25.56 19.50
CA ASP A 140 -17.57 -26.84 19.01
C ASP A 140 -16.41 -27.62 18.40
N ASP A 141 -16.15 -28.73 19.06
CA ASP A 141 -15.13 -29.74 18.84
C ASP A 141 -15.55 -30.60 17.64
N THR A 142 -14.66 -30.81 16.66
CA THR A 142 -14.57 -32.10 15.95
C THR A 142 -13.29 -32.17 15.13
N LEU A 143 -12.28 -32.77 15.76
CA LEU A 143 -11.16 -33.42 15.09
C LEU A 143 -11.64 -34.74 14.47
N PRO A 144 -11.30 -35.05 13.22
CA PRO A 144 -11.00 -36.42 12.85
C PRO A 144 -9.49 -36.59 12.83
N ASP A 145 -9.00 -37.21 13.90
CA ASP A 145 -7.78 -38.00 13.89
C ASP A 145 -7.96 -39.13 12.86
N GLY A 146 -7.00 -39.23 11.96
CA GLY A 146 -6.96 -40.21 10.89
C GLY A 146 -5.52 -40.45 10.50
N ASP A 147 -4.73 -40.89 11.47
CA ASP A 147 -3.40 -41.47 11.24
C ASP A 147 -3.56 -42.76 10.41
N GLN A 148 -2.97 -42.80 9.22
CA GLN A 148 -2.31 -44.01 8.71
C GLN A 148 -1.30 -43.68 7.61
N ALA A 149 -0.04 -43.62 8.07
CA ALA A 149 1.15 -44.25 7.52
C ALA A 149 1.28 -44.53 6.00
N GLN A 150 2.43 -44.05 5.49
CA GLN A 150 3.34 -44.70 4.54
C GLN A 150 2.88 -44.96 3.10
N SER A 151 3.52 -44.26 2.16
CA SER A 151 4.53 -44.92 1.31
C SER A 151 5.41 -43.91 0.59
N SER A 152 6.71 -44.13 0.75
CA SER A 152 7.82 -43.65 -0.06
C SER A 152 7.53 -43.76 -1.56
N ASP A 153 7.87 -42.75 -2.35
CA ASP A 153 8.76 -42.97 -3.50
C ASP A 153 9.24 -41.63 -4.09
N LEU A 154 10.55 -41.41 -3.95
CA LEU A 154 11.32 -40.52 -4.81
C LEU A 154 11.55 -41.28 -6.11
N PRO A 155 11.45 -40.66 -7.30
CA PRO A 155 12.71 -40.53 -8.03
C PRO A 155 12.82 -39.23 -8.85
N ASN A 156 13.95 -38.55 -8.67
CA ASN A 156 14.64 -37.90 -9.79
C ASN A 156 15.90 -38.75 -10.03
N PRO A 157 16.23 -39.16 -11.27
CA PRO A 157 17.14 -38.33 -12.07
C PRO A 157 16.97 -38.39 -13.61
N SER A 158 17.26 -37.25 -14.25
CA SER A 158 18.02 -37.07 -15.50
C SER A 158 17.99 -38.14 -16.60
N THR A 159 17.47 -37.78 -17.80
CA THR A 159 18.24 -37.81 -19.08
C THR A 159 17.50 -37.12 -20.24
N PRO A 160 18.15 -36.25 -21.05
CA PRO A 160 17.62 -35.82 -22.34
C PRO A 160 17.88 -36.88 -23.44
N PRO A 161 17.01 -37.03 -24.45
CA PRO A 161 17.26 -37.91 -25.59
C PRO A 161 18.27 -37.30 -26.59
N PRO A 162 19.03 -38.13 -27.32
CA PRO A 162 20.13 -37.72 -28.19
C PRO A 162 19.67 -37.16 -29.55
N VAL A 163 20.46 -36.20 -30.03
CA VAL A 163 20.40 -35.58 -31.36
C VAL A 163 20.68 -36.64 -32.44
N THR A 164 19.82 -36.72 -33.46
CA THR A 164 20.07 -37.53 -34.67
C THR A 164 20.49 -36.62 -35.82
N PRO A 165 21.59 -36.91 -36.54
CA PRO A 165 21.89 -36.26 -37.83
C PRO A 165 21.12 -36.96 -38.96
N VAL A 166 20.56 -36.17 -39.88
CA VAL A 166 19.84 -36.62 -41.08
C VAL A 166 20.78 -36.46 -42.29
N PRO A 167 20.77 -37.38 -43.28
CA PRO A 167 21.79 -37.54 -44.33
C PRO A 167 22.00 -36.37 -45.29
#